data_AF-A0A530ZLY3-F1
#
_entry.id   AF-A0A530ZLY3-F1
#
_cell.length_a   1.000
_cell.length_b   1.000
_cell.length_c   1.000
_cell.angle_alpha   90.00
_cell.angle_beta   90.00
_cell.angle_gamma   90.00
#
_symmetry.space_group_name_H-M   'P 1'
#
loop_
_entity.id
_entity.type
_entity.pdbx_description
1 polymer ?
#
loop_
_entity_poly.entity_id
_entity_poly.type
_entity_poly.pdbx_seq_one_letter_code
_entity_poly.pdbx_strand_id
1 'polypeptide(L)' 'MMRLELVKRPQRSMLFSALSPFIAFVLTIIAGAILFALLGVNPLKAFQIYFLEPVSQVWQLHELAIKAAPLILIGVGLS' A
#
# COMPACT_ATOMS: atom_id res chain seq x y z
N MET A 1 1.12 23.69 -31.79
CA MET A 1 1.69 22.48 -31.15
C MET A 1 1.86 22.75 -29.67
N MET A 2 1.19 22.01 -28.79
CA MET A 2 1.38 22.13 -27.33
C MET A 2 2.64 21.35 -26.93
N ARG A 3 3.64 22.05 -26.37
CA ARG A 3 4.87 21.43 -25.86
C ARG A 3 4.72 21.21 -24.35
N LEU A 4 4.64 19.95 -23.93
CA LEU A 4 4.64 19.59 -22.51
C LEU A 4 6.09 19.62 -22.02
N GLU A 5 6.40 20.51 -21.07
CA GLU A 5 7.70 20.58 -20.41
C GLU A 5 7.59 20.07 -18.97
N LEU A 6 8.42 19.08 -18.63
CA LEU A 6 8.55 18.55 -17.28
C LEU A 6 9.47 19.46 -16.46
N VAL A 7 8.89 20.26 -15.56
CA VAL A 7 9.64 21.14 -14.66
C VAL A 7 9.77 20.49 -13.29
N LYS A 8 11.00 20.44 -12.74
CA LYS A 8 11.27 19.91 -11.40
C LYS A 8 10.53 20.76 -10.35
N ARG A 9 9.81 20.11 -9.43
CA ARG A 9 9.18 20.84 -8.31
C ARG A 9 10.25 21.45 -7.39
N PRO A 10 10.14 22.74 -7.03
CA PRO A 10 11.10 23.41 -6.16
C PRO A 10 11.05 22.94 -4.71
N GLN A 11 9.87 22.56 -4.19
CA GLN A 11 9.75 21.91 -2.88
C GLN A 11 8.78 20.72 -2.92
N ARG A 12 9.04 19.72 -2.05
CA ARG A 12 8.06 18.67 -1.75
C ARG A 12 6.91 19.24 -0.93
N SER A 13 5.70 18.77 -1.20
CA SER A 13 4.53 19.17 -0.42
C SER A 13 4.48 18.32 0.85
N MET A 14 4.62 18.98 2.01
CA MET A 14 4.53 18.32 3.32
C MET A 14 3.17 17.65 3.54
N LEU A 15 2.09 18.29 3.07
CA LEU A 15 0.73 17.76 3.14
C LEU A 15 0.60 16.46 2.36
N PHE A 16 1.08 16.40 1.11
CA PHE A 16 1.04 15.17 0.33
C PHE A 16 2.02 14.11 0.82
N SER A 17 3.15 14.49 1.43
CA SER A 17 4.05 13.53 2.08
C SER A 17 3.39 12.84 3.27
N ALA A 18 2.56 13.55 4.05
CA ALA A 18 1.82 12.96 5.16
C ALA A 18 0.59 12.17 4.72
N LEU A 19 -0.13 12.64 3.70
CA LEU A 19 -1.37 12.00 3.23
C LEU A 19 -1.14 10.82 2.29
N SER A 20 -0.01 10.77 1.57
CA SER A 20 0.24 9.73 0.56
C SER A 20 0.14 8.30 1.10
N PRO A 21 0.62 7.94 2.32
CA PRO A 21 0.50 6.57 2.80
C PRO A 21 -0.96 6.17 3.05
N PHE A 22 -1.77 7.10 3.57
CA PHE A 22 -3.20 6.86 3.84
C PHE A 22 -3.99 6.71 2.54
N ILE A 23 -3.74 7.60 1.56
CA ILE A 23 -4.38 7.52 0.25
C ILE A 23 -4.00 6.20 -0.43
N ALA A 24 -2.71 5.83 -0.42
CA ALA A 24 -2.24 4.58 -0.99
C ALA A 24 -2.91 3.36 -0.32
N PHE A 25 -3.05 3.37 1.00
CA PHE A 25 -3.71 2.31 1.75
C PHE A 25 -5.18 2.14 1.36
N VAL A 26 -5.94 3.23 1.33
CA VAL A 26 -7.37 3.20 0.92
C VAL A 26 -7.52 2.70 -0.51
N LEU A 27 -6.71 3.21 -1.43
CA LEU A 27 -6.74 2.76 -2.83
C LEU A 27 -6.38 1.27 -2.96
N THR A 28 -5.44 0.78 -2.14
CA THR A 28 -5.05 -0.63 -2.13
C THR A 28 -6.19 -1.52 -1.66
N ILE A 29 -6.92 -1.13 -0.61
CA ILE A 29 -8.10 -1.87 -0.15
C ILE A 29 -9.18 -1.89 -1.24
N ILE A 30 -9.46 -0.74 -1.86
CA ILE A 30 -10.49 -0.68 -2.93
C ILE A 30 -10.10 -1.57 -4.11
N ALA A 31 -8.86 -1.48 -4.57
CA ALA A 31 -8.36 -2.29 -5.68
C ALA A 31 -8.40 -3.79 -5.35
N GLY A 32 -7.98 -4.18 -4.14
CA GLY A 32 -8.05 -5.56 -3.68
C GLY A 32 -9.50 -6.07 -3.59
N ALA A 33 -10.44 -5.22 -3.15
CA ALA A 33 -11.84 -5.59 -3.04
C ALA A 33 -12.45 -5.87 -4.42
N ILE A 34 -12.15 -5.00 -5.38
CA ILE A 34 -12.54 -5.17 -6.78
C ILE A 34 -11.93 -6.46 -7.35
N LEU A 35 -10.64 -6.69 -7.11
CA LEU A 35 -9.95 -7.90 -7.58
C LEU A 35 -10.62 -9.18 -7.04
N PHE A 36 -10.86 -9.27 -5.73
CA PHE A 36 -11.52 -10.45 -5.15
C PHE A 36 -12.95 -10.63 -5.65
N ALA A 37 -13.70 -9.53 -5.82
CA ALA A 37 -15.04 -9.59 -6.40
C ALA A 37 -15.01 -10.13 -7.83
N LEU A 38 -14.06 -9.70 -8.66
CA LEU A 38 -13.88 -10.21 -10.03
C LEU A 38 -13.50 -11.70 -10.06
N LEU A 39 -12.77 -12.18 -9.05
CA LEU A 39 -12.45 -13.60 -8.88
C LEU A 39 -13.62 -14.43 -8.33
N GLY A 40 -14.77 -13.82 -8.04
CA GLY A 40 -15.93 -14.49 -7.42
C GLY A 40 -15.73 -14.82 -5.94
N VAL A 41 -14.71 -14.25 -5.29
CA VAL A 41 -14.42 -14.43 -3.86
C VAL A 41 -15.04 -13.28 -3.08
N ASN A 42 -15.67 -13.58 -1.94
CA ASN A 42 -16.20 -12.54 -1.06
C ASN A 42 -15.05 -11.65 -0.54
N PRO A 43 -15.03 -10.34 -0.86
CA PRO A 43 -13.90 -9.47 -0.49
C PRO A 43 -13.69 -9.34 1.01
N LEU A 44 -14.77 -9.33 1.81
CA LEU A 44 -14.68 -9.20 3.25
C LEU A 44 -14.00 -10.43 3.86
N LYS A 45 -14.39 -11.63 3.42
CA LYS A 45 -13.71 -12.87 3.84
C LYS A 45 -12.25 -12.91 3.38
N ALA A 46 -11.98 -12.48 2.15
CA ALA A 46 -10.61 -12.43 1.65
C ALA A 46 -9.74 -11.49 2.50
N PHE A 47 -10.23 -10.31 2.87
CA PHE A 47 -9.50 -9.42 3.77
C PHE A 47 -9.35 -9.98 5.18
N GLN A 48 -10.33 -10.70 5.70
CA GLN A 48 -10.14 -11.40 6.98
C GLN A 48 -8.94 -12.35 6.93
N ILE A 49 -8.86 -13.17 5.88
CA ILE A 49 -7.79 -14.16 5.72
C ILE A 49 -6.43 -13.50 5.42
N TYR A 50 -6.39 -12.52 4.52
CA TYR A 50 -5.13 -11.93 4.06
C TYR A 50 -4.61 -10.77 4.90
N PHE A 51 -5.49 -10.05 5.64
CA PHE A 51 -5.09 -8.92 6.47
C PHE A 51 -5.22 -9.18 7.97
N LEU A 52 -6.31 -9.82 8.43
CA LEU A 52 -6.55 -9.97 9.87
C LEU A 52 -5.83 -11.21 10.43
N GLU A 53 -5.94 -12.36 9.78
CA GLU A 53 -5.31 -13.59 10.25
C GLU A 53 -3.79 -13.44 10.44
N PRO A 54 -3.00 -12.83 9.54
CA PRO A 54 -1.54 -12.73 9.70
C PRO A 54 -1.10 -11.82 10.86
N VAL A 55 -2.01 -10.99 11.38
CA VAL A 55 -1.76 -10.06 12.50
C VAL A 55 -2.28 -10.67 13.81
N SER A 56 -3.02 -11.77 13.75
CA SER A 56 -3.69 -12.36 14.90
C SER A 56 -2.76 -13.13 15.84
N GLN A 57 -1.65 -13.68 15.34
CA GLN A 57 -0.68 -14.41 16.16
C GLN A 57 0.72 -13.79 16.11
N VAL A 58 1.41 -13.87 17.24
CA VAL A 58 2.78 -13.35 17.41
C VAL A 58 3.74 -13.97 16.38
N TRP A 59 3.63 -15.27 16.09
CA TRP A 59 4.49 -15.91 15.10
C TRP A 59 4.30 -15.34 13.69
N GLN A 60 3.05 -15.13 13.28
CA GLN A 60 2.72 -14.59 11.95
C GLN A 60 3.18 -13.14 11.80
N LEU A 61 3.16 -12.36 12.89
CA LEU A 61 3.75 -11.02 12.93
C LEU A 61 5.26 -11.04 12.66
N HIS A 62 6.00 -12.03 13.17
CA HIS A 62 7.42 -12.17 12.87
C HIS A 62 7.65 -12.47 11.39
N GLU A 63 6.88 -13.41 10.81
CA GLU A 63 6.98 -13.71 9.38
C GLU A 63 6.62 -12.51 8.51
N LEU A 64 5.58 -11.77 8.89
CA LEU A 64 5.17 -10.55 8.21
C LEU A 64 6.28 -9.50 8.26
N ALA A 65 6.90 -9.28 9.43
CA ALA A 65 7.99 -8.33 9.60
C ALA A 65 9.21 -8.70 8.75
N ILE A 66 9.61 -9.97 8.72
CA ILE A 66 10.73 -10.46 7.90
C ILE A 66 10.46 -10.21 6.41
N LYS A 67 9.23 -10.45 5.94
CA LYS A 67 8.84 -10.22 4.53
C LYS A 67 8.72 -8.74 4.19
N ALA A 68 8.22 -7.92 5.12
CA ALA A 68 8.00 -6.49 4.90
C ALA A 68 9.28 -5.65 5.01
N ALA A 69 10.23 -6.04 5.87
CA ALA A 69 11.47 -5.31 6.12
C ALA A 69 12.24 -4.88 4.85
N PRO A 70 12.54 -5.76 3.88
CA PRO A 70 13.26 -5.33 2.67
C PRO A 70 12.48 -4.30 1.85
N LEU A 71 11.15 -4.41 1.75
CA LEU A 71 10.31 -3.45 1.03
C LEU A 71 10.28 -2.08 1.72
N ILE A 72 10.21 -2.08 3.05
CA ILE A 72 10.29 -0.86 3.85
C ILE A 72 11.64 -0.18 3.63
N LEU A 73 12.74 -0.93 3.67
CA LEU A 73 14.09 -0.40 3.43
C LEU A 73 14.23 0.23 2.03
N ILE A 74 13.70 -0.42 0.99
CA ILE A 74 13.68 0.13 -0.38
C ILE A 74 12.87 1.44 -0.40
N GLY A 75 11.68 1.45 0.21
CA GLY A 75 10.83 2.65 0.25
C GLY A 75 11.49 3.83 0.97
N VAL A 76 12.18 3.57 2.09
CA VAL A 76 12.94 4.60 2.82
C VAL A 76 14.12 5.10 2.00
N GLY A 77 14.85 4.24 1.29
CA GLY A 77 15.98 4.64 0.45
C GLY A 77 15.59 5.49 -0.77
N LEU A 78 14.33 5.42 -1.22
CA LEU A 78 13.78 6.20 -2.33
C LEU A 78 13.08 7.49 -1.89
N SER A 79 12.83 7.64 -0.58
CA SER A 79 12.16 8.80 0.01
C SER A 79 13.15 9.94 0.17
#